data_AF-A0A7K4FX22-F1
#
_entry.id   AF-A0A7K4FX22-F1
#
_cell.length_a   1.000
_cell.length_b   1.000
_cell.length_c   1.000
_cell.angle_alpha   90.00
_cell.angle_beta   90.00
_cell.angle_gamma   90.00
#
_symmetry.space_group_name_H-M   'P 1'
#
loop_
_entity.id
_entity.type
_entity.pdbx_description
1 polymer ?
#
loop_
_entity_poly.entity_id
_entity_poly.type
_entity_poly.pdbx_seq_one_letter_code
_entity_poly.pdbx_strand_id
1 'polypeptide(L)'
;MRKVSFSVFWELYREIEKGTKVSIDEFSRDKKLNGEVRKAIIELYNEVIGFVEYKTGKKERDALVSLLEQGNITPILLQEMLDISRVIAKISEVEDDVLYGMLVRIMEDLEELYNAVS
;
A
#
# COMPACT_ATOMS: atom_id res chain seq x y z
N MET A 1 1.46 -10.60 -16.00
CA MET A 1 0.99 -9.26 -15.61
C MET A 1 -0.52 -9.30 -15.57
N ARG A 2 -1.12 -9.16 -14.39
CA ARG A 2 -2.58 -9.23 -14.20
C ARG A 2 -3.19 -7.83 -14.25
N LYS A 3 -4.39 -7.74 -14.82
CA LYS A 3 -5.29 -6.59 -14.65
C LYS A 3 -5.79 -6.63 -13.21
N VAL A 4 -5.58 -5.56 -12.44
CA VAL A 4 -6.16 -5.47 -11.10
C VAL A 4 -7.68 -5.48 -11.23
N SER A 5 -8.34 -6.38 -10.49
CA SER A 5 -9.78 -6.32 -10.33
C SER A 5 -10.08 -5.29 -9.25
N PHE A 6 -10.98 -4.34 -9.55
CA PHE A 6 -11.52 -3.39 -8.57
C PHE A 6 -11.98 -4.09 -7.28
N SER A 7 -12.48 -5.33 -7.37
CA SER A 7 -12.87 -6.12 -6.19
C SER A 7 -11.69 -6.44 -5.26
N VAL A 8 -10.53 -6.80 -5.81
CA VAL A 8 -9.36 -7.26 -5.03
C VAL A 8 -8.72 -6.10 -4.27
N PHE A 9 -8.64 -4.91 -4.88
CA PHE A 9 -8.15 -3.71 -4.21
C PHE A 9 -8.95 -3.42 -2.92
N TRP A 10 -10.28 -3.34 -3.03
CA TRP A 10 -11.14 -3.00 -1.89
C TRP A 10 -11.25 -4.12 -0.86
N GLU A 11 -11.10 -5.38 -1.27
CA GLU A 11 -10.99 -6.50 -0.34
C GLU A 11 -9.75 -6.34 0.55
N LEU A 12 -8.58 -6.15 -0.04
CA LEU A 12 -7.33 -5.94 0.70
C LEU A 12 -7.35 -4.67 1.54
N TYR A 13 -7.87 -3.57 1.00
CA TYR A 13 -8.05 -2.30 1.72
C TYR A 13 -8.88 -2.50 3.00
N ARG A 14 -10.01 -3.22 2.91
CA ARG A 14 -10.87 -3.52 4.07
C ARG A 14 -10.20 -4.44 5.07
N GLU A 15 -9.32 -5.35 4.64
CA GLU A 15 -8.54 -6.17 5.57
C GLU A 15 -7.58 -5.31 6.41
N ILE A 16 -6.93 -4.32 5.81
CA ILE A 16 -6.08 -3.36 6.53
C ILE A 16 -6.92 -2.48 7.46
N GLU A 17 -8.09 -2.02 6.99
CA GLU A 17 -9.04 -1.18 7.75
C GLU A 17 -9.51 -1.83 9.06
N LYS A 18 -9.53 -3.17 9.15
CA LYS A 18 -9.82 -3.85 10.43
C LYS A 18 -8.79 -3.48 11.51
N GLY A 19 -7.52 -3.33 11.13
CA GLY A 19 -6.45 -2.92 12.03
C GLY A 19 -6.60 -1.48 12.52
N THR A 20 -7.23 -0.58 11.75
CA THR A 20 -7.44 0.83 12.16
C THR A 20 -8.64 1.01 13.10
N LYS A 21 -9.50 -0.01 13.20
CA LYS A 21 -10.75 0.00 14.01
C LYS A 21 -10.58 -0.52 15.43
N VAL A 22 -9.39 -1.03 15.76
CA VAL A 22 -9.04 -1.54 17.09
C VAL A 22 -8.06 -0.60 17.78
N SER A 23 -7.81 -0.78 19.07
CA SER A 23 -6.74 -0.03 19.76
C SER A 23 -5.35 -0.57 19.41
N ILE A 24 -4.29 0.22 19.62
CA ILE A 24 -2.89 -0.26 19.47
C ILE A 24 -2.60 -1.48 20.37
N ASP A 25 -3.14 -1.49 21.59
CA ASP A 25 -2.96 -2.61 22.53
C ASP A 25 -3.61 -3.90 21.99
N GLU A 26 -4.79 -3.78 21.41
CA GLU A 26 -5.50 -4.89 20.78
C GLU A 26 -4.78 -5.36 19.51
N PHE A 27 -4.38 -4.43 18.64
CA PHE A 27 -3.60 -4.73 17.44
C PHE A 27 -2.29 -5.46 17.76
N SER A 28 -1.62 -5.08 18.85
CA SER A 28 -0.35 -5.71 19.26
C SER A 28 -0.57 -7.08 19.90
N ARG A 29 -1.70 -7.31 20.59
CA ARG A 29 -2.01 -8.57 21.27
C ARG A 29 -2.62 -9.61 20.34
N ASP A 30 -3.50 -9.21 19.43
CA ASP A 30 -4.11 -10.09 18.44
C ASP A 30 -3.13 -10.36 17.29
N LYS A 31 -2.29 -11.38 17.47
CA LYS A 31 -1.29 -11.78 16.47
C LYS A 31 -1.91 -12.28 15.15
N LYS A 32 -3.17 -12.72 15.17
CA LYS A 32 -3.86 -13.13 13.94
C LYS A 32 -4.24 -11.90 13.13
N LEU A 33 -4.96 -10.95 13.74
CA LEU A 33 -5.33 -9.69 13.09
C LEU A 33 -4.10 -8.95 12.58
N ASN A 34 -3.07 -8.81 13.42
CA ASN A 34 -1.82 -8.15 13.06
C ASN A 34 -1.15 -8.79 11.83
N GLY A 35 -1.04 -10.12 11.82
CA GLY A 35 -0.48 -10.86 10.70
C GLY A 35 -1.29 -10.74 9.41
N GLU A 36 -2.62 -10.78 9.52
CA GLU A 36 -3.54 -10.58 8.40
C GLU A 36 -3.41 -9.17 7.81
N VAL A 37 -3.32 -8.14 8.66
CA VAL A 37 -3.12 -6.74 8.24
C VAL A 37 -1.77 -6.55 7.54
N ARG A 38 -0.67 -7.06 8.12
CA ARG A 38 0.67 -6.99 7.50
C ARG A 38 0.69 -7.65 6.13
N LYS A 39 0.05 -8.81 6.01
CA LYS A 39 -0.09 -9.52 4.73
C LYS A 39 -0.90 -8.71 3.73
N ALA A 40 -2.03 -8.16 4.15
CA ALA A 40 -2.89 -7.34 3.29
C ALA A 40 -2.18 -6.08 2.78
N ILE A 41 -1.33 -5.44 3.59
CA ILE A 41 -0.49 -4.30 3.17
C ILE A 41 0.45 -4.71 2.03
N ILE A 42 1.17 -5.83 2.18
CA ILE A 42 2.08 -6.35 1.14
C ILE A 42 1.31 -6.62 -0.15
N GLU A 43 0.19 -7.33 -0.05
CA GLU A 43 -0.63 -7.70 -1.21
C GLU A 43 -1.23 -6.46 -1.89
N LEU A 44 -1.75 -5.50 -1.13
CA LEU A 44 -2.34 -4.27 -1.68
C LEU A 44 -1.29 -3.45 -2.45
N TYR A 45 -0.11 -3.24 -1.86
CA TYR A 45 0.99 -2.56 -2.53
C TYR A 45 1.40 -3.26 -3.82
N ASN A 46 1.56 -4.59 -3.79
CA ASN A 46 1.95 -5.35 -4.97
C ASN A 46 0.88 -5.28 -6.08
N GLU A 47 -0.40 -5.29 -5.72
CA GLU A 47 -1.49 -5.11 -6.69
C GLU A 47 -1.46 -3.70 -7.30
N VAL A 48 -1.33 -2.65 -6.48
CA VAL A 48 -1.28 -1.25 -6.97
C VAL A 48 -0.05 -1.02 -7.87
N ILE A 49 1.14 -1.43 -7.42
CA ILE A 49 2.35 -1.31 -8.25
C ILE A 49 2.23 -2.14 -9.52
N GLY A 50 1.73 -3.37 -9.43
CA GLY A 50 1.47 -4.20 -10.62
C GLY A 50 0.52 -3.55 -11.62
N PHE A 51 -0.47 -2.79 -11.14
CA PHE A 51 -1.37 -2.02 -12.00
C PHE A 51 -0.67 -0.86 -12.69
N VAL A 52 0.15 -0.11 -11.94
CA VAL A 52 0.95 1.00 -12.43
C VAL A 52 1.94 0.51 -13.50
N GLU A 53 2.63 -0.59 -13.26
CA GLU A 53 3.53 -1.22 -14.23
C GLU A 53 2.79 -1.65 -15.50
N TYR A 54 1.60 -2.24 -15.36
CA TYR A 54 0.76 -2.61 -16.49
C TYR A 54 0.32 -1.39 -17.31
N LYS A 55 -0.09 -0.30 -16.67
CA LYS A 55 -0.57 0.92 -17.34
C LYS A 55 0.56 1.69 -18.03
N THR A 56 1.75 1.71 -17.44
CA THR A 56 2.89 2.49 -17.94
C THR A 56 3.80 1.69 -18.87
N GLY A 57 3.75 0.35 -18.83
CA GLY A 57 4.69 -0.53 -19.54
C GLY A 57 6.12 -0.49 -18.98
N LYS A 58 6.31 0.14 -17.81
CA LYS A 58 7.59 0.27 -17.09
C LYS A 58 7.54 -0.52 -15.79
N LYS A 59 8.68 -0.64 -15.10
CA LYS A 59 8.80 -1.39 -13.84
C LYS A 59 9.16 -0.50 -12.67
N GLU A 60 8.69 -0.88 -11.49
CA GLU A 60 9.10 -0.35 -10.19
C GLU A 60 9.15 1.20 -10.18
N ARG A 61 10.31 1.77 -9.80
CA ARG A 61 10.52 3.21 -9.72
C ARG A 61 10.31 3.91 -11.05
N ASP A 62 10.72 3.31 -12.16
CA ASP A 62 10.57 3.94 -13.48
C ASP A 62 9.09 4.10 -13.87
N ALA A 63 8.24 3.18 -13.42
CA ALA A 63 6.80 3.29 -13.60
C ALA A 63 6.23 4.49 -12.83
N LEU A 64 6.62 4.65 -11.56
CA LEU A 64 6.18 5.79 -10.73
C LEU A 64 6.71 7.13 -11.27
N VAL A 65 7.99 7.19 -11.68
CA VAL A 65 8.58 8.40 -12.29
C VAL A 65 7.84 8.77 -13.58
N SER A 66 7.44 7.78 -14.37
CA SER A 66 6.64 8.02 -15.58
C SER A 66 5.29 8.68 -15.28
N LEU A 67 4.63 8.32 -14.18
CA LEU A 67 3.38 8.96 -13.77
C LEU A 67 3.61 10.40 -13.29
N LEU A 68 4.72 10.66 -12.61
CA LEU A 68 5.12 12.01 -12.20
C LEU A 68 5.37 12.90 -13.42
N GLU A 69 6.13 12.41 -14.40
CA GLU A 69 6.42 13.14 -15.65
C GLU A 69 5.15 13.43 -16.46
N GLN A 70 4.15 12.56 -16.38
CA GLN A 70 2.84 12.74 -17.00
C GLN A 70 1.91 13.68 -16.21
N GLY A 71 2.28 14.06 -14.98
CA GLY A 71 1.47 14.89 -14.09
C GLY A 71 0.30 14.15 -13.43
N ASN A 72 0.29 12.82 -13.46
CA ASN A 72 -0.76 12.00 -12.83
C ASN A 72 -0.59 11.90 -11.31
N ILE A 73 0.65 12.01 -10.83
CA ILE A 73 0.97 12.00 -9.40
C ILE A 73 1.84 13.19 -9.02
N THR A 74 1.82 13.56 -7.75
CA THR A 74 2.67 14.63 -7.21
C THR A 74 4.06 14.11 -6.84
N PRO A 75 5.07 15.00 -6.69
CA PRO A 75 6.36 14.62 -6.11
C PRO A 75 6.25 14.06 -4.69
N ILE A 76 5.23 14.50 -3.93
CA ILE A 76 4.97 14.03 -2.57
C ILE A 76 4.53 12.57 -2.60
N LEU A 77 3.53 12.25 -3.44
CA LEU A 77 3.05 10.87 -3.59
C LEU A 77 4.16 9.94 -4.10
N LEU A 78 5.04 10.39 -5.00
CA LEU A 78 6.21 9.61 -5.40
C LEU A 78 7.10 9.26 -4.20
N GLN A 79 7.40 10.24 -3.35
CA GLN A 79 8.24 10.03 -2.17
C GLN A 79 7.56 9.07 -1.18
N GLU A 80 6.25 9.21 -0.97
CA GLU A 80 5.44 8.33 -0.14
C GLU A 80 5.48 6.88 -0.63
N MET A 81 5.34 6.66 -1.95
CA MET A 81 5.45 5.32 -2.52
C MET A 81 6.84 4.70 -2.32
N LEU A 82 7.90 5.51 -2.43
CA LEU A 82 9.26 5.04 -2.16
C LEU A 82 9.44 4.69 -0.68
N ASP A 83 8.88 5.46 0.23
CA ASP A 83 8.97 5.17 1.66
C ASP A 83 8.14 3.94 2.06
N ILE A 84 6.92 3.82 1.54
CA ILE A 84 6.07 2.62 1.70
C ILE A 84 6.79 1.37 1.16
N SER A 85 7.46 1.47 -0.01
CA SER A 85 8.22 0.33 -0.56
C SER A 85 9.30 -0.18 0.41
N ARG A 86 9.98 0.73 1.13
CA ARG A 86 11.02 0.38 2.11
C ARG A 86 10.42 -0.25 3.36
N VAL A 87 9.29 0.26 3.82
CA VAL A 87 8.53 -0.29 4.95
C VAL A 87 8.11 -1.72 4.63
N ILE A 88 7.51 -1.93 3.45
CA ILE A 88 7.02 -3.23 3.00
C ILE A 88 8.15 -4.25 2.86
N ALA A 89 9.30 -3.84 2.34
CA ALA A 89 10.48 -4.70 2.21
C ALA A 89 10.98 -5.25 3.57
N LYS A 90 10.64 -4.59 4.68
CA LYS A 90 11.04 -4.98 6.04
C LYS A 90 9.87 -5.12 6.98
N ILE A 91 8.65 -5.29 6.47
CA ILE A 91 7.44 -5.18 7.29
C ILE A 91 7.38 -6.21 8.40
N SER A 92 8.04 -7.37 8.29
CA SER A 92 8.14 -8.35 9.38
C SER A 92 8.97 -7.86 10.58
N GLU A 93 9.82 -6.85 10.38
CA GLU A 93 10.72 -6.28 11.39
C GLU A 93 10.18 -4.97 11.98
N VAL A 94 9.13 -4.38 11.40
CA VAL A 94 8.54 -3.12 11.86
C VAL A 94 7.77 -3.34 13.15
N GLU A 95 8.09 -2.55 14.18
CA GLU A 95 7.40 -2.57 15.48
C GLU A 95 5.89 -2.30 15.33
N ASP A 96 5.08 -2.93 16.20
CA ASP A 96 3.62 -2.90 16.09
C ASP A 96 3.05 -1.47 16.17
N ASP A 97 3.62 -0.62 17.03
CA ASP A 97 3.22 0.79 17.22
C ASP A 97 3.57 1.66 16.02
N VAL A 98 4.76 1.47 15.45
CA VAL A 98 5.20 2.16 14.23
C VAL A 98 4.28 1.79 13.08
N LEU A 99 4.04 0.49 12.84
CA LEU A 99 3.16 0.05 11.75
C LEU A 99 1.73 0.57 11.95
N TYR A 100 1.20 0.46 13.16
CA TYR A 100 -0.15 0.92 13.50
C TYR A 100 -0.33 2.41 13.20
N GLY A 101 0.64 3.24 13.58
CA GLY A 101 0.64 4.68 13.28
C GLY A 101 0.68 5.02 11.78
N MET A 102 1.07 4.06 10.94
CA MET A 102 1.19 4.23 9.49
C MET A 102 0.01 3.65 8.70
N LEU A 103 -0.88 2.86 9.30
CA LEU A 103 -1.92 2.12 8.58
C LEU A 103 -2.78 3.00 7.68
N VAL A 104 -3.33 4.08 8.24
CA VAL A 104 -4.22 5.00 7.51
C VAL A 104 -3.47 5.65 6.35
N ARG A 105 -2.24 6.12 6.58
CA ARG A 105 -1.42 6.74 5.55
C ARG A 105 -1.09 5.76 4.42
N ILE A 106 -0.69 4.53 4.75
CA ILE A 106 -0.43 3.49 3.75
C ILE A 106 -1.66 3.26 2.88
N MET A 107 -2.85 3.19 3.50
CA MET A 107 -4.11 2.99 2.78
C MET A 107 -4.43 4.17 1.87
N GLU A 108 -4.36 5.40 2.39
CA GLU A 108 -4.66 6.64 1.65
C GLU A 108 -3.70 6.84 0.48
N ASP A 109 -2.39 6.71 0.70
CA ASP A 109 -1.37 6.93 -0.34
C ASP A 109 -1.50 5.88 -1.47
N LEU A 110 -1.81 4.62 -1.11
CA LEU A 110 -2.05 3.55 -2.10
C LEU A 110 -3.36 3.74 -2.87
N GLU A 111 -4.40 4.25 -2.22
CA GLU A 111 -5.66 4.62 -2.85
C GLU A 111 -5.49 5.80 -3.80
N GLU A 112 -4.75 6.83 -3.40
CA GLU A 112 -4.43 7.97 -4.27
C GLU A 112 -3.70 7.50 -5.53
N LEU A 113 -2.67 6.66 -5.37
CA LEU A 113 -1.95 6.10 -6.51
C LEU A 113 -2.87 5.25 -7.40
N TYR A 114 -3.69 4.39 -6.82
CA TYR A 114 -4.65 3.56 -7.57
C TYR A 114 -5.62 4.41 -8.40
N ASN A 115 -6.15 5.49 -7.82
CA ASN A 115 -7.07 6.40 -8.49
C ASN A 115 -6.38 7.23 -9.58
N ALA A 116 -5.10 7.60 -9.40
CA ALA A 116 -4.32 8.33 -10.40
C ALA A 116 -4.08 7.54 -11.70
N VAL A 117 -4.15 6.20 -11.66
CA VAL A 117 -3.91 5.34 -12.82
C VAL A 117 -5.14 4.59 -13.34
N SER A 118 -6.27 4.65 -12.63
CA SER A 118 -7.51 3.95 -12.98
C SER A 118 -8.16 4.52 -14.23
#